data_AF-A0A967W001-F1
#
_entry.id   AF-A0A967W001-F1
#
_cell.length_a   1.000
_cell.length_b   1.000
_cell.length_c   1.000
_cell.angle_alpha   90.00
_cell.angle_beta   90.00
_cell.angle_gamma   90.00
#
_symmetry.space_group_name_H-M   'P 1'
#
loop_
_entity.id
_entity.type
_entity.pdbx_description
1 polymer ?
#
loop_
_entity_poly.entity_id
_entity_poly.type
_entity_poly.pdbx_seq_one_letter_code
_entity_poly.pdbx_strand_id
1 'polypeptide(L)' 'KLSWGTQYDKSKDVFRFTVEPQKADFMERLLFYFEDVSNESATVVLHWDTTKVPFTINI' A
#
# COMPACT_ATOMS: atom_id res chain seq x y z
N LYS A 1 -9.74 -20.13 18.35
CA LYS A 1 -9.12 -18.97 19.01
C LYS A 1 -8.62 -18.05 17.90
N LEU A 2 -9.14 -16.83 17.76
CA LEU A 2 -8.67 -15.90 16.71
C LEU A 2 -7.27 -15.40 17.09
N SER A 3 -6.37 -15.34 16.10
CA SER A 3 -5.01 -14.83 16.30
C SER A 3 -5.04 -13.31 16.42
N TRP A 4 -4.06 -12.76 17.14
CA TRP A 4 -3.85 -11.31 17.19
C TRP A 4 -3.73 -10.75 15.76
N GLY A 5 -4.40 -9.62 15.49
CA GLY A 5 -4.42 -8.97 14.17
C GLY A 5 -5.39 -9.55 13.13
N THR A 6 -6.14 -10.61 13.45
CA THR A 6 -7.10 -11.22 12.49
C THR A 6 -8.55 -10.75 12.65
N GLN A 7 -8.84 -9.99 13.71
CA GLN A 7 -10.17 -9.40 13.92
C GLN A 7 -10.24 -8.05 13.21
N TYR A 8 -10.88 -8.04 12.06
CA TYR A 8 -11.12 -6.85 11.27
C TYR A 8 -12.57 -6.37 11.43
N ASP A 9 -12.75 -5.09 11.76
CA ASP A 9 -14.05 -4.43 11.89
C ASP A 9 -14.11 -3.25 10.90
N LYS A 10 -14.85 -3.45 9.82
CA LYS A 10 -15.00 -2.47 8.74
C LYS A 10 -15.63 -1.15 9.19
N SER A 11 -16.38 -1.14 10.30
CA SER A 11 -16.96 0.10 10.83
C SER A 11 -15.92 1.06 11.41
N LYS A 12 -14.68 0.57 11.65
CA LYS A 12 -13.57 1.35 12.19
C LYS A 12 -12.63 1.91 11.12
N ASP A 13 -12.91 1.68 9.84
CA ASP A 13 -12.11 2.24 8.75
C ASP A 13 -12.24 3.78 8.75
N VAL A 14 -11.13 4.51 8.84
CA VAL A 14 -11.11 5.98 8.70
C VAL A 14 -11.15 6.40 7.23
N PHE A 15 -10.49 5.63 6.36
CA PHE A 15 -10.43 5.87 4.93
C PHE A 15 -10.22 4.55 4.18
N ARG A 16 -10.95 4.36 3.10
CA ARG A 16 -10.83 3.20 2.20
C ARG A 16 -11.03 3.66 0.77
N PHE A 17 -10.14 3.24 -0.10
CA PHE A 17 -10.17 3.54 -1.53
C PHE A 17 -9.69 2.32 -2.32
N THR A 18 -9.91 2.36 -3.63
CA THR A 18 -9.47 1.31 -4.57
C THR A 18 -8.29 1.84 -5.38
N VAL A 19 -7.32 0.98 -5.63
CA VAL A 19 -6.12 1.28 -6.43
C VAL A 19 -5.94 0.15 -7.43
N GLU A 20 -5.60 0.48 -8.66
CA GLU A 20 -5.29 -0.51 -9.69
C GLU A 20 -3.90 -1.11 -9.43
N PRO A 21 -3.77 -2.44 -9.23
CA PRO A 21 -2.48 -3.10 -9.12
C PRO A 21 -1.72 -3.03 -10.44
N GLN A 22 -0.39 -2.96 -10.36
CA GLN A 22 0.50 -2.88 -11.51
C GLN A 22 1.52 -4.00 -11.48
N LYS A 23 1.91 -4.49 -12.67
CA LYS A 23 3.04 -5.41 -12.80
C LYS A 23 4.35 -4.69 -12.47
N ALA A 24 5.26 -5.37 -11.77
CA ALA A 24 6.57 -4.86 -11.39
C ALA A 24 7.64 -5.97 -11.45
N ASP A 25 8.90 -5.57 -11.29
CA ASP A 25 10.02 -6.50 -11.16
C ASP A 25 9.89 -7.33 -9.89
N PHE A 26 10.37 -8.57 -9.91
CA PHE A 26 10.20 -9.48 -8.78
C PHE A 26 10.82 -8.93 -7.48
N MET A 27 10.03 -8.92 -6.40
CA MET A 27 10.50 -8.57 -5.06
C MET A 27 10.12 -9.62 -4.01
N GLU A 28 11.12 -10.33 -3.49
CA GLU A 28 10.93 -11.45 -2.54
C GLU A 28 10.22 -11.02 -1.25
N ARG A 29 10.59 -9.85 -0.72
CA ARG A 29 10.06 -9.30 0.53
C ARG A 29 9.04 -8.21 0.23
N LEU A 30 7.94 -8.21 0.97
CA LEU A 30 7.02 -7.09 0.96
C LEU A 30 7.74 -5.83 1.46
N LEU A 31 7.85 -4.82 0.59
CA LEU A 31 8.34 -3.50 0.97
C LEU A 31 7.28 -2.43 0.79
N PHE A 32 7.43 -1.39 1.60
CA PHE A 32 6.70 -0.14 1.54
C PHE A 32 7.75 0.94 1.31
N TYR A 33 7.63 1.67 0.20
CA TYR A 33 8.59 2.72 -0.15
C TYR A 33 7.91 3.88 -0.87
N PHE A 34 8.64 4.97 -1.04
CA PHE A 34 8.14 6.20 -1.67
C PHE A 34 8.91 6.48 -2.96
N GLU A 35 8.19 6.80 -4.02
CA GLU A 35 8.67 7.30 -5.32
C GLU A 35 8.18 8.74 -5.53
N ASP A 36 8.77 9.44 -6.51
CA ASP A 36 8.31 10.77 -6.97
C ASP A 36 8.09 11.80 -5.85
N VAL A 37 9.01 11.84 -4.87
CA VAL A 37 8.88 12.69 -3.68
C VAL A 37 9.10 14.17 -4.04
N SER A 38 8.16 15.02 -3.64
CA SER A 38 8.24 16.48 -3.71
C SER A 38 7.98 17.12 -2.33
N ASN A 39 7.93 18.45 -2.26
CA ASN A 39 7.59 19.14 -1.02
C ASN A 39 6.09 19.02 -0.67
N GLU A 40 5.26 18.66 -1.65
CA GLU A 40 3.79 18.66 -1.54
C GLU A 40 3.18 17.26 -1.67
N SER A 41 3.92 16.28 -2.19
CA SER A 41 3.38 14.95 -2.52
C SER A 41 4.43 13.84 -2.55
N ALA A 42 3.96 12.60 -2.50
CA ALA A 42 4.75 11.40 -2.76
C ALA A 42 3.89 10.26 -3.28
N THR A 43 4.47 9.36 -4.06
CA THR A 43 3.83 8.09 -4.45
C THR A 43 4.22 7.01 -3.46
N VAL A 44 3.25 6.50 -2.70
CA VAL A 44 3.43 5.34 -1.81
C VAL A 44 3.32 4.08 -2.64
N VAL A 45 4.27 3.16 -2.49
CA VAL A 45 4.29 1.88 -3.20
C VAL A 45 4.37 0.74 -2.20
N LEU A 46 3.37 -0.14 -2.26
CA LEU A 46 3.41 -1.48 -1.68
C LEU A 46 3.83 -2.44 -2.78
N HIS A 47 4.86 -3.25 -2.55
CA HIS A 47 5.42 -4.11 -3.60
C HIS A 47 5.84 -5.46 -3.03
N TRP A 48 5.34 -6.53 -3.63
CA TRP A 48 5.71 -7.91 -3.34
C TRP A 48 5.50 -8.80 -4.56
N ASP A 49 6.36 -9.81 -4.72
CA ASP A 49 6.42 -10.67 -5.90
C ASP A 49 6.50 -9.81 -7.17
N THR A 50 5.63 -10.00 -8.16
CA THR A 50 5.62 -9.23 -9.40
C THR A 50 4.52 -8.17 -9.43
N THR A 51 3.98 -7.79 -8.26
CA THR A 51 2.86 -6.86 -8.11
C THR A 51 3.23 -5.67 -7.25
N LYS A 52 2.94 -4.46 -7.74
CA LYS A 52 2.97 -3.23 -6.95
C LYS A 52 1.61 -2.54 -6.91
N VAL A 53 1.32 -1.84 -5.81
CA VAL A 53 0.08 -1.06 -5.61
C VAL A 53 0.48 0.38 -5.29
N PRO A 54 0.64 1.24 -6.32
CA PRO A 54 1.07 2.62 -6.13
C PRO A 54 -0.12 3.58 -5.96
N PHE A 55 -0.03 4.49 -5.01
CA PHE A 55 -0.99 5.59 -4.87
C PHE A 55 -0.32 6.88 -4.35
N THR A 56 -0.80 8.03 -4.81
CA THR A 56 -0.23 9.32 -4.44
C THR A 56 -0.91 9.88 -3.19
N ILE A 57 -0.09 10.39 -2.27
CA ILE A 57 -0.52 11.21 -1.14
C ILE A 57 -0.09 12.65 -1.35
N ASN A 58 -0.89 13.60 -0.87
CA ASN A 58 -0.60 15.03 -0.88
C ASN A 58 -0.69 15.58 0.55
N ILE A 59 0.04 16.65 0.84
CA ILE A 59 0.02 17.39 2.10
C ILE A 59 -1.08 18.46 2.08
#